data_AF-A0A1Y3BBE9-F1
#
_entry.id   AF-A0A1Y3BBE9-F1
#
_cell.length_a   1.000
_cell.length_b   1.000
_cell.length_c   1.000
_cell.angle_alpha   90.00
_cell.angle_beta   90.00
_cell.angle_gamma   90.00
#
_symmetry.space_group_name_H-M   'P 1'
#
loop_
_entity.id
_entity.type
_entity.pdbx_description
1 polymer ?
#
loop_
_entity_poly.entity_id
_entity_poly.type
_entity_poly.pdbx_seq_one_letter_code
_entity_poly.pdbx_strand_id
1 'polypeptide(L)'
;MWTNAVLCEWDESIKYAKLLREKTLHSPAIVTFLEAIFRYTKGKLTNDQAMLDEAAKLFETVPTLRIRYLGKTMTLEKAVIVQSQRFFKNGKMLVAPVLESLYNINYIYLLNGNEAIAQKWFDIVQNDLNVYAKDSGDREKYLTVLFYKGVILKHMKKYNEACDCFNTIMNE
;
A
#
# COMPACT_ATOMS: atom_id res chain seq x y z
N MET A 1 1.54 -14.57 2.53
CA MET A 1 1.45 -13.11 2.78
C MET A 1 1.26 -12.35 1.48
N TRP A 2 2.28 -12.17 0.63
CA TRP A 2 2.18 -11.36 -0.59
C TRP A 2 1.11 -11.82 -1.59
N THR A 3 1.00 -13.12 -1.84
CA THR A 3 -0.06 -13.66 -2.73
C THR A 3 -1.44 -13.31 -2.20
N ASN A 4 -1.66 -13.40 -0.89
CA ASN A 4 -2.92 -13.01 -0.26
C ASN A 4 -3.16 -11.49 -0.39
N ALA A 5 -2.10 -10.68 -0.26
CA ALA A 5 -2.22 -9.23 -0.47
C ALA A 5 -2.65 -8.93 -1.91
N VAL A 6 -2.04 -9.59 -2.91
CA VAL A 6 -2.46 -9.48 -4.32
C VAL A 6 -3.91 -9.91 -4.52
N LEU A 7 -4.35 -10.98 -3.86
CA LEU A 7 -5.73 -11.47 -3.91
C LEU A 7 -6.74 -10.58 -3.15
N CYS A 8 -6.26 -9.54 -2.44
CA CYS A 8 -7.02 -8.72 -1.49
C CYS A 8 -7.60 -9.51 -0.29
N GLU A 9 -6.97 -10.63 0.06
CA GLU A 9 -7.34 -11.48 1.20
C GLU A 9 -6.63 -10.95 2.46
N TRP A 10 -7.20 -9.90 3.06
CA TRP A 10 -6.54 -9.14 4.13
C TRP A 10 -6.32 -9.94 5.40
N ASP A 11 -7.27 -10.80 5.79
CA ASP A 11 -7.15 -11.64 6.99
C ASP A 11 -5.95 -12.59 6.92
N GLU A 12 -5.83 -13.31 5.81
CA GLU A 12 -4.68 -14.19 5.59
C GLU A 12 -3.39 -13.38 5.43
N SER A 13 -3.44 -12.19 4.82
CA SER A 13 -2.28 -11.30 4.73
C SER A 13 -1.76 -10.89 6.11
N ILE A 14 -2.66 -10.46 7.00
CA ILE A 14 -2.34 -10.07 8.39
C ILE A 14 -1.82 -11.29 9.18
N LYS A 15 -2.51 -12.43 9.10
CA LYS A 15 -2.12 -13.68 9.77
C LYS A 15 -0.69 -14.10 9.41
N TYR A 16 -0.36 -14.14 8.12
CA TYR A 16 0.98 -14.54 7.70
C TYR A 16 2.04 -13.46 7.97
N ALA A 17 1.71 -12.18 7.88
CA ALA A 17 2.63 -11.10 8.25
C ALA A 17 2.99 -11.16 9.75
N LYS A 18 1.97 -11.34 10.61
CA LYS A 18 2.13 -11.55 12.04
C LYS A 18 2.97 -12.78 12.34
N LEU A 19 2.68 -13.90 11.70
CA LEU A 19 3.47 -15.13 11.87
C LEU A 19 4.94 -14.92 11.51
N LEU A 20 5.22 -14.25 10.38
CA LEU A 20 6.60 -13.93 9.97
C LEU A 20 7.29 -13.02 10.98
N ARG A 21 6.59 -12.00 11.50
CA ARG A 21 7.12 -11.07 12.51
C ARG A 21 7.44 -11.78 13.84
N GLU A 22 6.61 -12.73 14.25
CA GLU A 22 6.76 -13.44 15.53
C GLU A 22 7.74 -14.62 15.46
N LYS A 23 7.90 -15.24 14.30
CA LYS A 23 8.70 -16.48 14.14
C LYS A 23 10.05 -16.28 13.48
N THR A 24 10.31 -15.11 12.88
CA THR A 24 11.56 -14.88 12.13
C THR A 24 12.18 -13.53 12.49
N LEU A 25 13.52 -13.46 12.41
CA LEU A 25 14.26 -12.20 12.50
C LEU A 25 14.55 -11.60 11.12
N HIS A 26 13.89 -12.09 10.07
CA HIS A 26 14.17 -11.66 8.71
C HIS A 26 13.44 -10.35 8.41
N SER A 27 14.21 -9.27 8.18
CA SER A 27 13.69 -7.95 7.82
C SER A 27 12.58 -7.43 8.76
N PRO A 28 12.83 -7.33 10.08
CA PRO A 28 11.80 -7.08 11.09
C PRO A 28 11.04 -5.76 10.87
N ALA A 29 11.74 -4.70 10.44
CA ALA A 29 11.11 -3.43 10.09
C ALA A 29 10.14 -3.56 8.90
N ILE A 30 10.56 -4.28 7.85
CA ILE A 30 9.73 -4.51 6.66
C ILE A 30 8.50 -5.34 7.01
N VAL A 31 8.68 -6.49 7.67
CA VAL A 31 7.54 -7.37 7.99
C VAL A 31 6.54 -6.68 8.93
N THR A 32 7.04 -5.91 9.92
CA THR A 32 6.18 -5.12 10.82
C THR A 32 5.41 -4.03 10.06
N PHE A 33 6.08 -3.35 9.12
CA PHE A 33 5.42 -2.37 8.26
C PHE A 33 4.34 -3.01 7.38
N LEU A 34 4.61 -4.19 6.82
CA LEU A 34 3.65 -4.92 5.98
C LEU A 34 2.42 -5.34 6.76
N GLU A 35 2.59 -5.87 7.99
CA GLU A 35 1.45 -6.14 8.86
C GLU A 35 0.65 -4.86 9.15
N ALA A 36 1.32 -3.73 9.41
CA ALA A 36 0.69 -2.45 9.68
C ALA A 36 -0.16 -1.96 8.48
N ILE A 37 0.37 -1.98 7.26
CA ILE A 37 -0.38 -1.53 6.08
C ILE A 37 -1.55 -2.47 5.74
N PHE A 38 -1.44 -3.78 5.99
CA PHE A 38 -2.57 -4.70 5.77
C PHE A 38 -3.70 -4.45 6.77
N ARG A 39 -3.37 -4.27 8.05
CA ARG A 39 -4.33 -3.89 9.09
C ARG A 39 -4.97 -2.53 8.80
N TYR A 40 -4.15 -1.54 8.46
CA TYR A 40 -4.63 -0.21 8.08
C TYR A 40 -5.59 -0.26 6.90
N THR A 41 -5.25 -1.00 5.84
CA THR A 41 -6.08 -1.11 4.64
C THR A 41 -7.40 -1.81 4.94
N LYS A 42 -7.36 -2.94 5.66
CA LYS A 42 -8.58 -3.62 6.09
C LYS A 42 -9.44 -2.74 6.99
N GLY A 43 -8.84 -2.10 8.00
CA GLY A 43 -9.53 -1.21 8.94
C GLY A 43 -10.21 -0.03 8.24
N LYS A 44 -9.58 0.56 7.22
CA LYS A 44 -10.23 1.58 6.36
C LYS A 44 -11.43 1.03 5.59
N LEU A 45 -11.31 -0.16 5.01
CA LEU A 45 -12.39 -0.77 4.23
C LEU A 45 -13.59 -1.17 5.10
N THR A 46 -13.35 -1.61 6.33
CA THR A 46 -14.40 -2.07 7.27
C THR A 46 -14.83 -1.01 8.28
N ASN A 47 -14.22 0.18 8.27
CA ASN A 47 -14.36 1.22 9.29
C ASN A 47 -14.09 0.69 10.72
N ASP A 48 -13.10 -0.19 10.87
CA ASP A 48 -12.72 -0.77 12.17
C ASP A 48 -11.62 0.05 12.85
N GLN A 49 -12.01 0.85 13.83
CA GLN A 49 -11.10 1.73 14.57
C GLN A 49 -10.05 0.96 15.39
N ALA A 50 -10.42 -0.19 15.98
CA ALA A 50 -9.47 -0.97 16.77
C ALA A 50 -8.33 -1.48 15.89
N MET A 51 -8.66 -1.90 14.67
CA MET A 51 -7.67 -2.34 13.69
C MET A 51 -6.76 -1.19 13.21
N LEU A 52 -7.31 0.02 13.06
CA LEU A 52 -6.54 1.22 12.74
C LEU A 52 -5.57 1.59 13.88
N ASP A 53 -6.00 1.46 15.14
CA ASP A 53 -5.17 1.72 16.31
C ASP A 53 -4.04 0.67 16.44
N GLU A 54 -4.32 -0.60 16.16
CA GLU A 54 -3.31 -1.64 16.07
C GLU A 54 -2.29 -1.36 14.96
N ALA A 55 -2.74 -0.94 13.78
CA ALA A 55 -1.85 -0.54 12.69
C ALA A 55 -0.95 0.64 13.10
N ALA A 56 -1.51 1.65 13.78
CA ALA A 56 -0.75 2.80 14.28
C ALA A 56 0.37 2.38 15.25
N LYS A 57 0.09 1.48 16.20
CA LYS A 57 1.11 0.93 17.13
C LYS A 57 2.25 0.24 16.37
N LEU A 58 1.92 -0.51 15.32
CA LEU A 58 2.93 -1.15 14.49
C LEU A 58 3.76 -0.12 13.71
N PHE A 59 3.14 0.90 13.09
CA PHE A 59 3.88 1.97 12.41
C PHE A 59 4.85 2.72 13.34
N GLU A 60 4.47 2.92 14.60
CA GLU A 60 5.33 3.53 15.63
C GLU A 60 6.54 2.65 15.96
N THR A 61 6.36 1.32 15.90
CA THR A 61 7.43 0.35 16.17
C THR A 61 8.44 0.25 15.02
N VAL A 62 8.01 0.41 13.76
CA VAL A 62 8.86 0.19 12.57
C VAL A 62 10.24 0.88 12.63
N PRO A 63 10.37 2.18 13.00
CA PRO A 63 11.67 2.86 13.02
C PRO A 63 12.67 2.27 14.03
N THR A 64 12.18 1.64 15.12
CA THR A 64 13.02 1.07 16.17
C THR A 64 13.64 -0.27 15.76
N LEU A 65 13.06 -0.93 14.75
CA LEU A 65 13.50 -2.21 14.21
C LEU A 65 14.58 -2.09 13.11
N ARG A 66 15.16 -0.90 12.95
CA ARG A 66 16.17 -0.60 11.93
C ARG A 66 17.43 -1.46 12.11
N ILE A 67 17.81 -2.16 11.06
CA ILE A 67 19.08 -2.87 10.93
C ILE A 67 20.05 -2.04 10.07
N ARG A 68 21.33 -2.04 10.45
CA ARG A 68 22.40 -1.43 9.66
C ARG A 68 23.39 -2.49 9.22
N TYR A 69 23.62 -2.58 7.92
CA TYR A 69 24.67 -3.38 7.33
C TYR A 69 25.83 -2.45 6.97
N LEU A 70 27.00 -2.67 7.58
CA LEU A 70 28.19 -1.82 7.38
C LEU A 70 27.89 -0.32 7.62
N GLY A 71 27.10 -0.03 8.67
CA GLY A 71 26.70 1.34 9.02
C GLY A 71 25.60 1.96 8.14
N LYS A 72 25.18 1.28 7.06
CA LYS A 72 24.13 1.74 6.14
C LYS A 72 22.82 0.99 6.36
N THR A 73 21.69 1.67 6.22
CA THR A 73 20.37 1.04 6.15
C THR A 73 20.07 0.65 4.72
N MET A 74 19.57 -0.57 4.51
CA MET A 74 19.16 -1.03 3.18
C MET A 74 18.04 -0.16 2.62
N THR A 75 18.02 0.05 1.30
CA THR A 75 17.10 0.99 0.64
C THR A 75 15.63 0.69 0.93
N LEU A 76 15.20 -0.57 0.81
CA LEU A 76 13.82 -0.97 1.09
C LEU A 76 13.44 -0.76 2.56
N GLU A 77 14.36 -1.07 3.47
CA GLU A 77 14.13 -0.84 4.90
C GLU A 77 14.04 0.65 5.23
N LYS A 78 14.90 1.47 4.62
CA LYS A 78 14.82 2.93 4.74
C LYS A 78 13.48 3.45 4.24
N ALA A 79 12.98 2.93 3.12
CA ALA A 79 11.70 3.34 2.54
C ALA A 79 10.52 3.07 3.50
N VAL A 80 10.41 1.86 4.06
CA VAL A 80 9.31 1.53 4.99
C VAL A 80 9.38 2.35 6.30
N ILE A 81 10.59 2.66 6.78
CA ILE A 81 10.76 3.54 7.95
C ILE A 81 10.31 4.97 7.64
N VAL A 82 10.66 5.49 6.47
CA VAL A 82 10.22 6.84 6.04
C VAL A 82 8.70 6.86 5.88
N GLN A 83 8.10 5.83 5.28
CA GLN A 83 6.64 5.73 5.13
C GLN A 83 5.93 5.64 6.50
N SER A 84 6.45 4.84 7.44
CA SER A 84 5.83 4.73 8.78
C SER A 84 5.89 6.05 9.55
N GLN A 85 6.95 6.84 9.36
CA GLN A 85 7.03 8.21 9.92
C GLN A 85 6.10 9.19 9.19
N ARG A 86 5.99 9.08 7.85
CA ARG A 86 5.08 9.89 7.03
C ARG A 86 3.63 9.70 7.45
N PHE A 87 3.23 8.47 7.81
CA PHE A 87 1.90 8.19 8.35
C PHE A 87 1.53 9.14 9.49
N PHE A 88 2.38 9.32 10.50
CA PHE A 88 2.11 10.23 11.62
C PHE A 88 2.15 11.69 11.23
N LYS A 89 3.10 12.08 10.37
CA LYS A 89 3.19 13.47 9.87
C LYS A 89 1.95 13.88 9.07
N ASN A 90 1.33 12.94 8.38
CA ASN A 90 0.14 13.15 7.56
C ASN A 90 -1.16 12.88 8.33
N GLY A 91 -1.17 13.04 9.66
CA GLY A 91 -2.39 12.87 10.46
C GLY A 91 -2.91 11.44 10.52
N LYS A 92 -2.00 10.45 10.56
CA LYS A 92 -2.30 9.01 10.54
C LYS A 92 -2.98 8.55 9.24
N MET A 93 -2.46 9.03 8.11
CA MET A 93 -2.99 8.69 6.79
C MET A 93 -1.87 8.28 5.83
N LEU A 94 -2.09 7.16 5.14
CA LEU A 94 -1.35 6.73 3.96
C LEU A 94 -2.32 6.55 2.78
N VAL A 95 -1.83 6.86 1.57
CA VAL A 95 -2.55 6.75 0.30
C VAL A 95 -2.08 5.49 -0.40
N ALA A 96 -3.00 4.54 -0.62
CA ALA A 96 -2.74 3.28 -1.33
C ALA A 96 -1.45 2.51 -0.90
N PRO A 97 -1.14 2.35 0.41
CA PRO A 97 0.18 1.86 0.85
C PRO A 97 0.50 0.42 0.41
N VAL A 98 -0.52 -0.44 0.27
CA VAL A 98 -0.32 -1.81 -0.23
C VAL A 98 0.01 -1.80 -1.72
N LEU A 99 -0.64 -0.96 -2.53
CA LEU A 99 -0.32 -0.82 -3.96
C LEU A 99 1.08 -0.27 -4.17
N GLU A 100 1.47 0.74 -3.38
CA GLU A 100 2.85 1.26 -3.40
C GLU A 100 3.86 0.14 -3.12
N SER A 101 3.58 -0.68 -2.11
CA SER A 101 4.44 -1.82 -1.76
C SER A 101 4.51 -2.86 -2.88
N LEU A 102 3.37 -3.25 -3.46
CA LEU A 102 3.30 -4.21 -4.57
C LEU A 102 3.98 -3.69 -5.84
N TYR A 103 3.86 -2.39 -6.12
CA TYR A 103 4.53 -1.74 -7.23
C TYR A 103 6.06 -1.74 -7.04
N ASN A 104 6.54 -1.37 -5.86
CA ASN A 104 7.97 -1.29 -5.55
C ASN A 104 8.70 -2.63 -5.65
N ILE A 105 8.02 -3.75 -5.35
CA ILE A 105 8.58 -5.11 -5.50
C ILE A 105 8.18 -5.78 -6.83
N ASN A 106 7.54 -5.04 -7.74
CA ASN A 106 7.08 -5.51 -9.05
C ASN A 106 6.03 -6.65 -9.00
N TYR A 107 5.32 -6.81 -7.90
CA TYR A 107 4.26 -7.83 -7.75
C TYR A 107 2.94 -7.41 -8.40
N ILE A 108 2.80 -6.13 -8.76
CA ILE A 108 1.66 -5.66 -9.55
C ILE A 108 1.60 -6.34 -10.94
N TYR A 109 2.71 -6.90 -11.43
CA TYR A 109 2.73 -7.73 -12.62
C TYR A 109 1.82 -8.97 -12.52
N LEU A 110 1.55 -9.48 -11.30
CA LEU A 110 0.66 -10.62 -11.07
C LEU A 110 -0.82 -10.34 -11.39
N LEU A 111 -1.18 -9.08 -11.65
CA LEU A 111 -2.49 -8.71 -12.18
C LEU A 111 -2.65 -9.07 -13.66
N ASN A 112 -1.54 -9.24 -14.39
CA ASN A 112 -1.56 -9.53 -15.82
C ASN A 112 -2.19 -10.90 -16.09
N GLY A 113 -3.23 -10.93 -16.92
CA GLY A 113 -3.95 -12.16 -17.28
C GLY A 113 -4.90 -12.68 -16.20
N ASN A 114 -5.09 -11.96 -15.10
CA ASN A 114 -6.10 -12.29 -14.09
C ASN A 114 -7.08 -11.11 -13.90
N GLU A 115 -8.10 -11.08 -14.77
CA GLU A 115 -9.09 -9.99 -14.80
C GLU A 115 -9.85 -9.85 -13.49
N ALA A 116 -10.18 -10.95 -12.81
CA ALA A 116 -10.90 -10.92 -11.54
C ALA A 116 -10.09 -10.23 -10.44
N ILE A 117 -8.79 -10.53 -10.32
CA ILE A 117 -7.92 -9.87 -9.34
C ILE A 117 -7.68 -8.41 -9.74
N ALA A 118 -7.42 -8.13 -11.02
CA ALA A 118 -7.21 -6.76 -11.48
C ALA A 118 -8.44 -5.89 -11.24
N GLN A 119 -9.65 -6.44 -11.43
CA GLN A 119 -10.91 -5.76 -11.15
C GLN A 119 -11.06 -5.41 -9.67
N LYS A 120 -10.74 -6.34 -8.74
CA LYS A 120 -10.75 -6.05 -7.29
C LYS A 120 -9.89 -4.82 -6.96
N TRP A 121 -8.67 -4.77 -7.51
CA TRP A 121 -7.78 -3.63 -7.31
C TRP A 121 -8.29 -2.34 -7.95
N PHE A 122 -8.88 -2.45 -9.15
CA PHE A 122 -9.53 -1.32 -9.83
C PHE A 122 -10.64 -0.72 -8.98
N ASP A 123 -11.49 -1.56 -8.38
CA ASP A 123 -12.60 -1.11 -7.53
C ASP A 123 -12.10 -0.40 -6.27
N ILE A 124 -11.02 -0.90 -5.66
CA ILE A 124 -10.37 -0.25 -4.50
C ILE A 124 -9.89 1.16 -4.88
N VAL A 125 -9.13 1.32 -5.97
CA VAL A 125 -8.62 2.64 -6.38
C VAL A 125 -9.73 3.56 -6.86
N GLN A 126 -10.77 3.04 -7.49
CA GLN A 126 -11.90 3.84 -7.94
C GLN A 126 -12.69 4.40 -6.75
N ASN A 127 -12.86 3.62 -5.68
CA ASN A 127 -13.47 4.09 -4.44
C ASN A 127 -12.63 5.20 -3.78
N ASP A 128 -11.32 5.02 -3.68
CA ASP A 128 -10.42 6.05 -3.14
C ASP A 128 -10.46 7.35 -3.99
N LEU A 129 -10.49 7.25 -5.32
CA LEU A 129 -10.63 8.42 -6.20
C LEU A 129 -11.94 9.16 -5.98
N ASN A 130 -13.05 8.44 -5.82
CA ASN A 130 -14.36 9.05 -5.56
C ASN A 130 -14.39 9.80 -4.21
N VAL A 131 -13.58 9.39 -3.24
CA VAL A 131 -13.41 10.09 -1.97
C VAL A 131 -12.58 11.36 -2.19
N TYR A 132 -11.39 11.24 -2.78
CA TYR A 132 -10.47 12.38 -2.95
C TYR A 132 -10.95 13.41 -3.98
N ALA A 133 -11.83 13.05 -4.91
CA ALA A 133 -12.43 13.99 -5.85
C ALA A 133 -13.37 15.01 -5.19
N LYS A 134 -13.85 14.75 -3.98
CA LYS A 134 -14.82 15.62 -3.27
C LYS A 134 -14.17 16.81 -2.58
N ASP A 135 -12.86 16.76 -2.32
CA ASP A 135 -12.13 17.78 -1.59
C ASP A 135 -10.94 18.30 -2.42
N SER A 136 -10.93 19.60 -2.72
CA SER A 136 -9.84 20.24 -3.45
C SER A 136 -8.49 20.16 -2.72
N GLY A 137 -8.49 20.01 -1.39
CA GLY A 137 -7.28 19.82 -0.58
C GLY A 137 -6.59 18.46 -0.77
N ASP A 138 -7.29 17.49 -1.37
CA ASP A 138 -6.81 16.12 -1.55
C ASP A 138 -6.20 15.86 -2.93
N ARG A 139 -5.82 16.91 -3.67
CA ARG A 139 -5.32 16.79 -5.06
C ARG A 139 -4.10 15.87 -5.19
N GLU A 140 -3.08 15.99 -4.33
CA GLU A 140 -1.91 15.10 -4.36
C GLU A 140 -2.31 13.63 -4.14
N LYS A 141 -3.26 13.39 -3.23
CA LYS A 141 -3.78 12.04 -2.95
C LYS A 141 -4.55 11.50 -4.14
N TYR A 142 -5.38 12.34 -4.76
CA TYR A 142 -6.12 12.01 -5.98
C TYR A 142 -5.16 11.61 -7.11
N LEU A 143 -4.13 12.43 -7.41
CA LEU A 143 -3.16 12.14 -8.45
C LEU A 143 -2.35 10.87 -8.16
N THR A 144 -2.01 10.63 -6.90
CA THR A 144 -1.34 9.39 -6.47
C THR A 144 -2.19 8.16 -6.74
N VAL A 145 -3.48 8.18 -6.40
CA VAL A 145 -4.38 7.05 -6.68
C VAL A 145 -4.66 6.93 -8.19
N LEU A 146 -4.74 8.05 -8.91
CA LEU A 146 -4.93 8.07 -10.36
C LEU A 146 -3.76 7.39 -11.07
N PHE A 147 -2.53 7.58 -10.57
CA PHE A 147 -1.37 6.87 -11.06
C PHE A 147 -1.54 5.35 -10.93
N TYR A 148 -1.94 4.86 -9.76
CA TYR A 148 -2.15 3.42 -9.56
C TYR A 148 -3.33 2.88 -10.38
N LYS A 149 -4.39 3.67 -10.59
CA LYS A 149 -5.47 3.31 -11.53
C LYS A 149 -4.92 3.11 -12.94
N GLY A 150 -4.09 4.03 -13.43
CA GLY A 150 -3.43 3.89 -14.74
C GLY A 150 -2.56 2.63 -14.83
N VAL A 151 -1.79 2.31 -13.78
CA VAL A 151 -1.00 1.08 -13.71
C VAL A 151 -1.87 -0.17 -13.77
N ILE A 152 -2.97 -0.22 -13.02
CA ILE A 152 -3.92 -1.35 -13.03
C ILE A 152 -4.56 -1.50 -14.43
N LEU A 153 -5.05 -0.41 -15.02
CA LEU A 153 -5.65 -0.39 -16.36
C LEU A 153 -4.70 -0.92 -17.44
N LYS A 154 -3.40 -0.56 -17.35
CA LYS A 154 -2.36 -1.13 -18.22
C LYS A 154 -2.29 -2.65 -18.09
N HIS A 155 -2.32 -3.20 -16.87
CA HIS A 155 -2.32 -4.64 -16.64
C HIS A 155 -3.63 -5.33 -17.10
N MET A 156 -4.74 -4.58 -17.13
CA MET A 156 -6.01 -5.00 -17.75
C MET A 156 -6.04 -4.83 -19.27
N LYS A 157 -4.93 -4.41 -19.91
CA LYS A 157 -4.82 -4.11 -21.35
C LYS A 157 -5.75 -2.97 -21.84
N LYS A 158 -6.27 -2.15 -20.93
CA LYS A 158 -7.07 -0.96 -21.22
C LYS A 158 -6.15 0.25 -21.44
N TYR A 159 -5.35 0.19 -22.51
CA TYR A 159 -4.24 1.13 -22.70
C TYR A 159 -4.68 2.57 -22.89
N ASN A 160 -5.78 2.83 -23.59
CA ASN A 160 -6.29 4.19 -23.80
C ASN A 160 -6.68 4.84 -22.46
N GLU A 161 -7.48 4.15 -21.65
CA GLU A 161 -7.88 4.64 -20.32
C GLU A 161 -6.66 4.83 -19.39
N ALA A 162 -5.65 3.95 -19.50
CA ALA A 162 -4.40 4.10 -18.76
C ALA A 162 -3.64 5.37 -19.18
N CYS A 163 -3.53 5.63 -20.49
CA CYS A 163 -2.93 6.85 -21.02
C CYS A 163 -3.68 8.09 -20.55
N ASP A 164 -5.01 8.08 -20.50
CA ASP A 164 -5.81 9.20 -20.00
C ASP A 164 -5.48 9.52 -18.53
N CYS A 165 -5.31 8.49 -17.70
CA CYS A 165 -4.88 8.67 -16.31
C CYS A 165 -3.51 9.34 -16.23
N PHE A 166 -2.53 8.88 -17.01
CA PHE A 166 -1.18 9.45 -17.00
C PHE A 166 -1.11 10.86 -17.60
N ASN A 167 -1.86 11.12 -18.68
CA ASN A 167 -1.97 12.45 -19.27
C ASN A 167 -2.59 13.46 -18.29
N THR A 168 -3.59 13.04 -17.54
CA THR A 168 -4.19 13.88 -16.49
C THR A 168 -3.14 14.25 -15.43
N ILE A 169 -2.25 13.33 -15.06
CA ILE A 169 -1.19 13.61 -14.08
C ILE A 169 -0.11 14.53 -14.65
N MET A 170 0.25 14.38 -15.94
CA MET A 170 1.29 15.19 -16.58
C MET A 170 0.87 16.64 -16.86
N ASN A 171 -0.44 16.90 -16.92
CA ASN A 171 -1.00 18.22 -17.23
C ASN A 171 -1.34 19.05 -15.98
N GLU A 172 -0.93 18.60 -14.80
CA GLU A 172 -1.15 19.25 -13.50
C GLU A 172 0.12 19.90 -12.98
#